data_AF-A0A7J7JN15-F1
#
_entry.id   AF-A0A7J7JN15-F1
#
_cell.length_a   1.000
_cell.length_b   1.000
_cell.length_c   1.000
_cell.angle_alpha   90.00
_cell.angle_beta   90.00
_cell.angle_gamma   90.00
#
_symmetry.space_group_name_H-M   'P 1'
#
loop_
_entity.id
_entity.type
_entity.pdbx_description
1 polymer ?
#
loop_
_entity_poly.entity_id
_entity_poly.type
_entity_poly.pdbx_seq_one_letter_code
_entity_poly.pdbx_strand_id
1 'polypeptide(L)'
;MSSSNAHHVVVKKVWTPWGEWGACSVPCGGGGQRRYRTCMTKTIYAHRSGTINKCIGSSYRKRRCNTQCCPVDGMWSQWSQWTKVEDVNSYRKKIIRSRSCSYPHPSCGGRYCDGKSKESKLIPHGTMPYVG
;
A
#
# COMPACT_ATOMS: atom_id res chain seq x y z
N MET A 1 27.45 -54.88 -35.92
CA MET A 1 26.41 -54.36 -35.00
C MET A 1 26.13 -52.92 -35.37
N SER A 2 25.27 -52.67 -36.36
CA SER A 2 24.91 -51.29 -36.75
C SER A 2 23.76 -50.83 -35.86
N SER A 3 24.09 -50.12 -34.78
CA SER A 3 23.08 -49.39 -34.00
C SER A 3 22.59 -48.23 -34.86
N SER A 4 21.50 -48.43 -35.58
CA SER A 4 20.82 -47.36 -36.30
C SER A 4 20.37 -46.29 -35.31
N ASN A 5 21.08 -45.16 -35.26
CA ASN A 5 20.65 -43.96 -34.55
C ASN A 5 19.52 -43.29 -35.36
N ALA A 6 18.33 -43.90 -35.35
CA ALA A 6 17.13 -43.27 -35.85
C ALA A 6 16.74 -42.15 -34.87
N HIS A 7 16.86 -40.89 -35.30
CA HIS A 7 16.34 -39.75 -34.55
C HIS A 7 14.84 -39.62 -34.83
N HIS A 8 14.03 -39.70 -33.77
CA HIS A 8 12.59 -39.49 -33.86
C HIS A 8 12.26 -38.01 -33.64
N VAL A 9 11.29 -37.52 -34.40
CA VAL A 9 10.69 -36.20 -34.21
C VAL A 9 9.74 -36.28 -33.01
N VAL A 10 10.09 -35.60 -31.92
CA VAL A 10 9.29 -35.56 -30.70
C VAL A 10 8.66 -34.19 -30.52
N VAL A 11 7.35 -34.17 -30.29
CA VAL A 11 6.59 -32.96 -29.96
C VAL A 11 6.51 -32.83 -28.44
N LYS A 12 6.91 -31.67 -27.91
CA LYS A 12 6.89 -31.40 -26.48
C LYS A 12 6.33 -30.00 -26.17
N LYS A 13 5.48 -29.91 -25.16
CA LYS A 13 5.07 -28.66 -24.52
C LYS A 13 6.16 -28.18 -23.56
N VAL A 14 6.64 -26.95 -23.77
CA VAL A 14 7.67 -26.30 -22.95
C VAL A 14 7.20 -24.89 -22.59
N TRP A 15 7.43 -24.48 -21.34
CA TRP A 15 7.23 -23.10 -20.95
C TRP A 15 8.22 -22.18 -21.66
N THR A 16 7.76 -21.01 -22.11
CA THR A 16 8.66 -19.90 -22.38
C THR A 16 9.40 -19.49 -21.11
N PRO A 17 10.50 -18.74 -21.23
CA PRO A 17 10.96 -17.89 -20.14
C PRO A 17 9.79 -17.08 -19.57
N TRP A 18 9.89 -16.77 -18.28
CA TRP A 18 8.99 -15.81 -17.68
C TRP A 18 9.16 -14.46 -18.36
N GLY A 19 8.05 -13.83 -18.73
CA GLY A 19 8.06 -12.42 -19.08
C GLY A 19 8.44 -11.56 -17.87
N GLU A 20 8.65 -10.28 -18.15
CA GLU A 20 8.91 -9.29 -17.12
C GLU A 20 7.76 -9.17 -16.12
N TRP A 21 8.07 -8.67 -14.94
CA TRP A 21 7.04 -8.29 -13.99
C TRP A 21 6.29 -7.05 -14.49
N GLY A 22 4.96 -7.13 -14.51
CA GLY A 22 4.13 -5.96 -14.74
C GLY A 22 4.22 -4.95 -13.59
N ALA A 23 3.59 -3.79 -13.79
CA ALA A 23 3.53 -2.76 -12.77
C ALA A 23 2.92 -3.29 -11.46
N CYS A 24 3.35 -2.69 -10.34
CA CYS A 24 2.72 -2.94 -9.06
C CYS A 24 1.30 -2.36 -9.04
N SER A 25 0.36 -3.05 -8.42
CA SER A 25 -1.04 -2.61 -8.33
C SER A 25 -1.25 -1.30 -7.57
N VAL A 26 -0.33 -0.96 -6.67
CA VAL A 26 -0.35 0.28 -5.88
C VAL A 26 1.07 0.85 -5.77
N PRO A 27 1.22 2.17 -5.65
CA PRO A 27 2.54 2.80 -5.56
C PRO A 27 3.22 2.60 -4.20
N CYS A 28 2.47 2.30 -3.14
CA CYS A 28 2.94 2.07 -1.76
C CYS A 28 1.94 1.19 -0.99
N GLY A 29 2.22 0.84 0.25
CA GLY A 29 1.28 0.14 1.15
C GLY A 29 1.19 -1.37 0.90
N GLY A 30 2.01 -1.91 0.00
CA GLY A 30 2.04 -3.33 -0.34
C GLY A 30 1.04 -3.70 -1.43
N GLY A 31 1.50 -3.69 -2.67
CA GLY A 31 0.75 -4.16 -3.82
C GLY A 31 1.14 -5.55 -4.30
N GLY A 32 0.50 -5.98 -5.38
CA GLY A 32 0.85 -7.18 -6.12
C GLY A 32 1.25 -6.85 -7.55
N GLN A 33 2.31 -7.49 -8.03
CA GLN A 33 2.66 -7.50 -9.45
C GLN A 33 2.60 -8.93 -9.98
N ARG A 34 2.36 -9.05 -11.29
CA ARG A 34 2.19 -10.33 -11.99
C ARG A 34 3.17 -10.43 -13.14
N ARG A 35 3.64 -11.65 -13.40
CA ARG A 35 4.34 -11.98 -14.64
C ARG A 35 3.76 -13.24 -15.24
N TYR A 36 3.93 -13.40 -16.54
CA TYR A 36 3.28 -14.44 -17.32
C TYR A 36 4.31 -15.23 -18.12
N ARG A 37 3.97 -16.46 -18.49
CA ARG A 37 4.70 -17.30 -19.42
C ARG A 37 3.71 -18.09 -20.26
N THR A 38 4.11 -18.47 -21.46
CA THR A 38 3.25 -19.18 -22.41
C THR A 38 3.71 -20.62 -22.55
N CYS A 39 2.76 -21.54 -22.65
CA CYS A 39 3.06 -22.94 -22.94
C CYS A 39 3.15 -23.13 -24.45
N MET A 40 4.36 -23.29 -24.98
CA MET A 40 4.60 -23.44 -26.42
C MET A 40 4.89 -24.88 -26.79
N THR A 41 4.57 -25.24 -28.03
CA THR A 41 4.97 -26.51 -28.62
C THR A 41 6.36 -26.36 -29.23
N LYS A 42 7.28 -27.27 -28.92
CA LYS A 42 8.59 -27.39 -29.55
C LYS A 42 8.77 -28.79 -30.12
N THR A 43 9.33 -28.84 -31.31
CA THR A 43 9.74 -30.09 -31.97
C THR A 43 11.22 -30.30 -31.70
N ILE A 44 11.59 -31.47 -31.19
CA ILE A 44 12.99 -31.84 -30.90
C ILE A 44 13.31 -33.20 -31.49
N TYR A 45 14.56 -33.40 -31.89
CA TYR A 45 15.07 -34.71 -32.31
C TYR A 45 15.53 -35.48 -31.07
N ALA A 46 15.01 -36.69 -30.87
CA ALA A 46 15.37 -37.53 -29.73
C ALA A 46 15.57 -38.99 -30.14
N HIS A 47 16.46 -39.69 -29.43
CA HIS A 47 16.72 -41.12 -29.63
C HIS A 47 15.59 -42.02 -29.09
N ARG A 48 14.60 -41.46 -28.40
CA ARG A 48 13.45 -42.19 -27.87
C ARG A 48 12.14 -41.54 -28.31
N SER A 49 11.19 -42.37 -28.72
CA SER A 49 9.80 -41.98 -28.96
C SER A 49 9.13 -41.59 -27.65
N GLY A 50 8.40 -40.46 -27.67
CA GLY A 50 7.65 -39.97 -26.52
C GLY A 50 6.98 -38.65 -26.83
N THR A 51 6.01 -38.25 -26.01
CA THR A 51 5.29 -36.99 -26.19
C THR A 51 4.94 -36.38 -24.84
N ILE A 52 5.28 -35.10 -24.65
CA ILE A 52 4.85 -34.35 -23.47
C ILE A 52 3.84 -33.31 -23.96
N ASN A 53 2.56 -33.57 -23.71
CA ASN A 53 1.46 -32.79 -24.29
C ASN A 53 0.96 -31.64 -23.40
N LYS A 54 1.53 -31.45 -22.21
CA LYS A 54 1.14 -30.38 -21.29
C LYS A 54 2.33 -29.76 -20.59
N CYS A 55 2.24 -28.45 -20.32
CA CYS A 55 3.15 -27.80 -19.39
C CYS A 55 2.63 -27.96 -17.95
N ILE A 56 3.52 -28.32 -17.01
CA ILE A 56 3.17 -28.50 -15.60
C ILE A 56 3.37 -27.18 -14.84
N GLY A 57 2.41 -26.79 -14.01
CA GLY A 57 2.42 -25.58 -13.19
C GLY A 57 1.64 -24.40 -13.79
N SER A 58 1.66 -23.26 -13.10
CA SER A 58 0.88 -22.06 -13.49
C SER A 58 1.49 -21.30 -14.67
N SER A 59 0.65 -20.68 -15.50
CA SER A 59 1.04 -19.73 -16.55
C SER A 59 1.36 -18.33 -16.03
N TYR A 60 1.05 -18.05 -14.76
CA TYR A 60 1.35 -16.76 -14.12
C TYR A 60 1.98 -16.94 -12.74
N ARG A 61 2.72 -15.92 -12.30
CA ARG A 61 3.24 -15.80 -10.93
C ARG A 61 2.88 -14.43 -10.36
N LYS A 62 2.64 -14.37 -9.05
CA LYS A 62 2.43 -13.12 -8.29
C LYS A 62 3.59 -12.91 -7.31
N ARG A 63 3.95 -11.67 -7.02
CA ARG A 63 4.80 -11.29 -5.89
C ARG A 63 4.34 -9.98 -5.27
N ARG A 64 4.68 -9.75 -4.00
CA ARG A 64 4.51 -8.45 -3.35
C ARG A 64 5.45 -7.41 -3.96
N CYS A 65 5.03 -6.17 -3.93
CA CYS A 65 5.79 -5.01 -4.39
C CYS A 65 5.36 -3.76 -3.63
N ASN A 66 6.15 -2.71 -3.74
CA ASN A 66 5.87 -1.40 -3.15
C ASN A 66 5.41 -1.48 -1.68
N THR A 67 6.20 -2.20 -0.88
CA THR A 67 5.91 -2.48 0.53
C THR A 67 6.30 -1.34 1.46
N GLN A 68 6.84 -0.25 0.93
CA GLN A 68 7.05 0.97 1.69
C GLN A 68 5.70 1.53 2.16
N CYS A 69 5.70 2.19 3.30
CA CYS A 69 4.52 2.83 3.83
C CYS A 69 4.01 3.95 2.91
N CYS A 70 2.70 4.20 2.91
CA CYS A 70 2.10 5.31 2.18
C CYS A 70 2.08 6.58 3.03
N PRO A 71 2.47 7.74 2.49
CA PRO A 71 2.28 9.02 3.17
C PRO A 71 0.81 9.25 3.51
N VAL A 72 0.53 9.61 4.77
CA VAL A 72 -0.79 10.05 5.23
C VAL A 72 -0.60 11.44 5.80
N ASP A 73 -1.23 12.44 5.18
CA ASP A 73 -1.25 13.80 5.71
C ASP A 73 -2.13 13.84 6.97
N GLY A 74 -1.66 14.58 7.97
CA GLY A 74 -2.38 14.73 9.23
C GLY A 74 -3.63 15.56 9.06
N MET A 75 -4.66 15.24 9.84
CA MET A 75 -5.83 16.09 9.98
C MET A 75 -6.11 16.39 11.45
N TRP A 76 -6.65 17.58 11.67
CA TRP A 76 -7.03 18.04 12.99
C TRP A 76 -8.13 17.14 13.57
N SER A 77 -7.94 16.73 14.82
CA SER A 77 -9.04 16.25 15.66
C SER A 77 -10.08 17.36 15.82
N GLN A 78 -11.27 16.98 16.29
CA GLN A 78 -12.20 17.96 16.82
C GLN A 78 -11.51 18.76 17.94
N TRP A 79 -11.91 20.03 18.06
CA TRP A 79 -11.51 20.86 19.18
C TRP A 79 -12.07 20.27 20.47
N SER A 80 -11.29 20.35 21.54
CA SER A 80 -11.80 20.13 22.89
C SER A 80 -12.88 21.15 23.22
N GLN A 81 -13.70 20.82 24.21
CA GLN A 81 -14.52 21.82 24.88
C GLN A 81 -13.64 22.93 25.50
N TRP A 82 -14.23 24.11 25.67
CA TRP A 82 -13.59 25.23 26.37
C TRP A 82 -13.58 24.94 27.87
N THR A 83 -12.40 24.69 28.46
CA THR A 83 -12.36 24.24 29.87
C THR A 83 -11.21 24.78 30.71
N LYS A 84 -10.06 25.12 30.13
CA LYS A 84 -8.94 25.64 30.94
C LYS A 84 -9.14 27.13 31.20
N VAL A 85 -9.50 27.46 32.44
CA VAL A 85 -9.76 28.81 32.94
C VAL A 85 -8.53 29.33 33.66
N GLU A 86 -8.00 30.47 33.22
CA GLU A 86 -6.97 31.23 33.94
C GLU A 86 -7.58 32.59 34.33
N ASP A 87 -7.59 32.91 35.63
CA ASP A 87 -8.04 34.23 36.09
C ASP A 87 -7.06 35.29 35.60
N VAL A 88 -7.59 36.29 34.88
CA VAL A 88 -6.79 37.43 34.43
C VAL A 88 -6.94 38.57 35.41
N ASN A 89 -8.18 38.84 35.85
CA ASN A 89 -8.51 39.75 36.92
C ASN A 89 -9.92 39.41 37.48
N SER A 90 -10.41 40.21 38.42
CA SER A 90 -11.72 40.02 39.08
C SER A 90 -12.93 40.06 38.12
N TYR A 91 -12.77 40.51 36.87
CA TYR A 91 -13.87 40.66 35.91
C TYR A 91 -13.73 39.76 34.66
N ARG A 92 -12.52 39.26 34.36
CA ARG A 92 -12.22 38.50 33.15
C ARG A 92 -11.47 37.22 33.47
N LYS A 93 -11.90 36.15 32.81
CA LYS A 93 -11.22 34.86 32.79
C LYS A 93 -10.83 34.49 31.36
N LYS A 94 -9.68 33.85 31.21
CA LYS A 94 -9.19 33.34 29.93
C LYS A 94 -9.59 31.87 29.82
N ILE A 95 -10.36 31.53 28.79
CA ILE A 95 -10.67 30.14 28.44
C ILE A 95 -9.78 29.67 27.30
N ILE A 96 -9.40 28.40 27.33
CA ILE A 96 -8.54 27.79 26.31
C ILE A 96 -9.20 26.48 25.83
N ARG A 97 -9.10 26.22 24.53
CA ARG A 97 -9.38 24.93 23.91
C ARG A 97 -8.19 24.46 23.10
N SER A 98 -8.11 23.15 22.88
CA SER A 98 -7.02 22.52 22.13
C SER A 98 -7.52 21.46 21.16
N ARG A 99 -6.75 21.20 20.12
CA ARG A 99 -6.93 20.09 19.19
C ARG A 99 -5.58 19.46 18.87
N SER A 100 -5.58 18.21 18.42
CA SER A 100 -4.38 17.46 18.08
C SER A 100 -4.38 17.09 16.59
N CYS A 101 -3.23 17.06 15.95
CA CYS A 101 -3.10 16.58 14.57
C CYS A 101 -3.05 15.04 14.56
N SER A 102 -4.21 14.42 14.76
CA SER A 102 -4.29 12.98 15.07
C SER A 102 -5.50 12.28 14.44
N TYR A 103 -6.26 12.91 13.55
CA TYR A 103 -7.46 12.31 12.99
C TYR A 103 -7.57 12.44 11.45
N PRO A 104 -6.66 11.81 10.66
CA PRO A 104 -5.65 10.83 11.09
C PRO A 104 -4.34 11.49 11.53
N HIS A 105 -3.50 10.71 12.22
CA HIS A 105 -2.14 11.12 12.56
C HIS A 105 -1.26 11.08 11.30
N PRO A 106 -0.45 12.12 11.04
CA PRO A 106 0.47 12.11 9.92
C PRO A 106 1.43 10.92 10.00
N SER A 107 1.66 10.23 8.89
CA SER A 107 2.58 9.10 8.88
C SER A 107 3.36 9.03 7.57
N CYS A 108 4.52 8.40 7.64
CA CYS A 108 5.30 8.01 6.47
C CYS A 108 5.63 9.18 5.53
N GLY A 109 6.01 10.31 6.12
CA GLY A 109 6.38 11.53 5.39
C GLY A 109 5.19 12.40 4.98
N GLY A 110 3.97 12.08 5.39
CA GLY A 110 2.82 12.96 5.22
C GLY A 110 2.94 14.25 6.03
N ARG A 111 2.25 15.29 5.56
CA ARG A 111 2.33 16.65 6.11
C ARG A 111 1.71 16.73 7.49
N TYR A 112 2.33 17.52 8.36
CA TYR A 112 1.70 17.91 9.62
C TYR A 112 0.57 18.91 9.38
N CYS A 113 -0.36 19.02 10.31
CA CYS A 113 -1.51 19.91 10.18
C CYS A 113 -1.08 21.38 10.25
N ASP A 114 -1.54 22.17 9.29
CA ASP A 114 -1.32 23.62 9.31
C ASP A 114 -2.29 24.33 10.28
N GLY A 115 -1.77 25.34 10.96
CA GLY A 115 -2.52 26.20 11.87
C GLY A 115 -2.31 25.89 13.36
N LYS A 116 -3.10 26.55 14.21
CA LYS A 116 -2.92 26.51 15.67
C LYS A 116 -3.54 25.25 16.27
N SER A 117 -2.82 24.62 17.21
CA SER A 117 -3.31 23.51 18.06
C SER A 117 -4.02 24.00 19.33
N LYS A 118 -3.90 25.29 19.65
CA LYS A 118 -4.51 25.92 20.83
C LYS A 118 -5.15 27.24 20.45
N GLU A 119 -6.29 27.52 21.07
CA GLU A 119 -6.99 28.79 20.93
C GLU A 119 -7.40 29.29 22.31
N SER A 120 -7.33 30.60 22.54
CA SER A 120 -7.72 31.22 23.79
C SER A 120 -8.62 32.43 23.56
N LYS A 121 -9.59 32.64 24.47
CA LYS A 121 -10.49 33.81 24.48
C LYS A 121 -10.63 34.35 25.90
N LEU A 122 -10.85 35.65 26.02
CA LEU A 122 -11.23 36.29 27.28
C LEU A 122 -12.75 36.36 27.35
N ILE A 123 -13.31 35.95 28.47
CA ILE A 123 -14.75 36.06 28.74
C ILE A 123 -15.00 36.67 30.12
N PRO A 124 -16.15 37.35 30.33
CA PRO A 124 -16.54 37.81 31.65
C PRO A 124 -16.63 36.66 32.66
N HIS A 125 -16.32 36.95 33.93
CA HIS A 125 -16.60 36.03 35.03
C HIS A 125 -18.08 35.59 35.01
N GLY A 126 -18.34 34.30 35.26
CA GLY A 126 -19.70 33.73 35.24
C GLY A 126 -20.28 33.33 33.87
N THR A 127 -19.67 33.72 32.75
CA THR A 127 -20.09 33.24 31.42
C THR A 127 -19.32 31.98 31.02
N MET A 128 -19.96 30.98 30.44
CA MET A 128 -19.28 29.89 29.72
C MET A 128 -19.85 29.88 28.30
N PRO A 129 -19.02 29.78 27.25
CA PRO A 129 -19.55 29.65 25.89
C PRO A 129 -20.38 28.36 25.81
N TYR A 130 -21.53 28.45 25.16
CA TYR A 130 -22.43 27.32 24.95
C TYR A 130 -21.67 26.15 24.32
N VAL A 131 -21.90 24.96 24.87
CA VAL A 131 -21.41 23.67 24.38
C VAL A 131 -22.34 23.28 23.24
N GLY A 132 -21.98 23.67 22.01
CA GLY A 132 -22.64 23.22 20.78
C GLY A 132 -21.93 22.01 20.21
#